data_AF-A0A9P0P541-F1
#
_entry.id   AF-A0A9P0P541-F1
#
_cell.length_a   1.000
_cell.length_b   1.000
_cell.length_c   1.000
_cell.angle_alpha   90.00
_cell.angle_beta   90.00
_cell.angle_gamma   90.00
#
_symmetry.space_group_name_H-M   'P 1'
#
loop_
_entity.id
_entity.type
_entity.pdbx_description
1 polymer ?
#
loop_
_entity_poly.entity_id
_entity_poly.type
_entity_poly.pdbx_seq_one_letter_code
_entity_poly.pdbx_strand_id
1 'polypeptide(L)'
;MYFKLISLCICCYFVQIACSQQDGELISVVTVGIQEQYDLGKWVRERYHDFLPKEYSSKQVYVRSTDHERTLTSAEAHLAGLFPPQGREIWNKSLLWRPIPVHTTWKDNDDVLAMDTDCPKYDRLYKDLMNSDYFMKIDEDNKELYSKDSHIFSRRLLFN
;
A
#
# COMPACT_ATOMS: atom_id res chain seq x y z
N MET A 1 -24.33 18.21 2.92
CA MET A 1 -23.90 17.01 3.66
C MET A 1 -22.50 16.67 3.16
N TYR A 2 -21.47 17.23 3.80
CA TYR A 2 -20.09 17.08 3.36
C TYR A 2 -19.58 15.70 3.76
N PHE A 3 -19.58 14.75 2.82
CA PHE A 3 -18.74 13.55 2.90
C PHE A 3 -17.29 14.04 2.88
N LYS A 4 -16.67 14.15 4.05
CA LYS A 4 -15.22 14.34 4.16
C LYS A 4 -14.56 13.01 3.73
N LEU A 5 -14.44 12.80 2.43
CA LEU A 5 -13.59 11.75 1.87
C LEU A 5 -12.15 12.07 2.26
N ILE A 6 -11.68 11.52 3.38
CA ILE A 6 -10.28 11.11 3.40
C ILE A 6 -10.27 9.79 2.63
N SER A 7 -10.08 9.88 1.32
CA SER A 7 -9.42 8.77 0.63
C SER A 7 -8.01 8.73 1.24
N LEU A 8 -7.77 7.82 2.16
CA LEU A 8 -6.42 7.46 2.60
C LEU A 8 -5.73 6.73 1.43
N CYS A 9 -5.61 7.40 0.28
CA CYS A 9 -4.66 7.09 -0.79
C CYS A 9 -3.20 7.29 -0.34
N ILE A 10 -2.96 7.50 0.96
CA ILE A 10 -1.62 7.47 1.55
C ILE A 10 -1.05 6.04 1.49
N CYS A 11 -1.90 5.01 1.39
CA CYS A 11 -1.44 3.62 1.28
C CYS A 11 -0.75 3.26 -0.04
N CYS A 12 -0.82 4.08 -1.11
CA CYS A 12 -0.18 3.70 -2.38
C CYS A 12 1.23 4.30 -2.55
N TYR A 13 1.54 5.46 -1.95
CA TYR A 13 2.83 6.11 -2.20
C TYR A 13 3.92 5.85 -1.14
N PHE A 14 3.56 5.37 0.06
CA PHE A 14 4.53 5.03 1.10
C PHE A 14 4.63 3.54 1.44
N VAL A 15 3.81 2.68 0.83
CA VAL A 15 3.75 1.22 1.13
C VAL A 15 4.56 0.39 0.11
N GLN A 16 5.59 0.97 -0.50
CA GLN A 16 6.59 0.20 -1.26
C GLN A 16 7.75 -0.31 -0.37
N ILE A 17 7.81 0.07 0.91
CA ILE A 17 9.01 -0.15 1.76
C ILE A 17 9.05 -1.53 2.45
N ALA A 18 7.97 -2.32 2.47
CA ALA A 18 7.97 -3.61 3.19
C ALA A 18 8.36 -4.84 2.34
N CYS A 19 9.12 -4.68 1.25
CA CYS A 19 9.70 -5.82 0.52
C CYS A 19 11.09 -6.16 1.08
N SER A 20 11.16 -6.87 2.23
CA SER A 20 12.37 -7.63 2.56
C SER A 20 12.28 -8.99 1.88
N GLN A 21 13.07 -9.16 0.83
CA GLN A 21 13.15 -10.39 0.05
C GLN A 21 14.02 -11.39 0.81
N GLN A 22 13.39 -12.33 1.53
CA GLN A 22 14.06 -13.53 2.04
C GLN A 22 13.34 -14.75 1.49
N ASP A 23 14.06 -15.45 0.62
CA ASP A 23 13.92 -16.87 0.32
C ASP A 23 12.53 -17.38 -0.10
N GLY A 24 12.15 -17.09 -1.35
CA GLY A 24 11.41 -18.05 -2.19
C GLY A 24 9.99 -18.47 -1.78
N GLU A 25 9.39 -17.89 -0.74
CA GLU A 25 8.01 -18.17 -0.32
C GLU A 25 7.14 -16.91 -0.50
N LEU A 26 5.89 -17.09 -0.97
CA LEU A 26 5.00 -16.00 -1.36
C LEU A 26 4.66 -15.08 -0.17
N ILE A 27 5.20 -13.86 -0.21
CA ILE A 27 4.69 -12.57 0.27
C ILE A 27 3.70 -12.62 1.46
N SER A 28 4.12 -13.16 2.61
CA SER A 28 3.47 -12.86 3.89
C SER A 28 4.09 -11.60 4.50
N VAL A 29 3.29 -10.73 5.13
CA VAL A 29 3.84 -9.53 5.79
C VAL A 29 4.72 -9.97 6.93
N VAL A 30 6.01 -9.66 6.85
CA VAL A 30 6.97 -9.89 7.93
C VAL A 30 6.59 -9.03 9.14
N THR A 31 6.86 -9.51 10.35
CA THR A 31 6.54 -8.82 11.62
C THR A 31 7.01 -7.36 11.67
N VAL A 32 8.11 -7.03 10.98
CA VAL A 32 8.61 -5.66 10.82
C VAL A 32 7.60 -4.77 10.12
N GLY A 33 7.04 -5.20 8.98
CA GLY A 33 6.07 -4.42 8.22
C GLY A 33 4.76 -4.20 8.99
N ILE A 34 4.37 -5.13 9.86
CA ILE A 34 3.23 -4.95 10.76
C ILE A 34 3.52 -3.83 11.77
N GLN A 35 4.70 -3.86 12.39
CA GLN A 35 5.12 -2.85 13.37
C GLN A 35 5.22 -1.46 12.73
N GLU A 36 5.80 -1.36 11.53
CA GLU A 36 5.90 -0.09 10.79
C GLU A 36 4.52 0.51 10.50
N GLN A 37 3.56 -0.31 10.06
CA GLN A 37 2.20 0.16 9.79
C GLN A 37 1.49 0.59 11.07
N TYR A 38 1.67 -0.15 12.15
CA TYR A 38 1.14 0.23 13.46
C TYR A 38 1.70 1.57 13.94
N ASP A 39 3.01 1.78 13.81
CA ASP A 39 3.66 3.03 14.20
C ASP A 39 3.24 4.21 13.31
N LEU A 40 3.08 3.97 12.00
CA LEU A 40 2.51 4.94 11.08
C LEU A 40 1.07 5.32 11.48
N GLY A 41 0.25 4.35 11.87
CA GLY A 41 -1.12 4.57 12.35
C GLY A 41 -1.16 5.48 13.58
N LYS A 42 -0.28 5.26 14.56
CA LYS A 42 -0.14 6.13 15.74
C LYS A 42 0.25 7.56 15.35
N TRP A 43 1.22 7.70 14.44
CA TRP A 43 1.65 9.00 13.98
C TRP A 43 0.54 9.76 13.22
N VAL A 44 -0.23 9.07 12.38
CA VAL A 44 -1.40 9.65 11.69
C VAL A 44 -2.44 10.09 12.72
N ARG A 45 -2.65 9.29 13.78
CA ARG A 45 -3.56 9.64 14.88
C ARG A 45 -3.15 10.93 15.57
N GLU A 46 -1.87 11.09 15.89
CA GLU A 46 -1.34 12.31 16.52
C GLU A 46 -1.46 13.52 15.60
N ARG A 47 -1.06 13.35 14.33
CA ARG A 47 -1.10 14.42 13.33
C ARG A 47 -2.51 14.95 13.07
N TYR A 48 -3.50 14.06 13.01
CA TYR A 48 -4.88 14.41 12.65
C TYR A 48 -5.85 14.29 13.83
N HIS A 49 -5.37 14.38 15.08
CA HIS A 49 -6.21 14.18 16.28
C HIS A 49 -7.41 15.14 16.37
N ASP A 50 -7.26 16.38 15.89
CA ASP A 50 -8.33 17.39 15.84
C ASP A 50 -9.36 17.12 14.74
N PHE A 51 -8.94 16.47 13.65
CA PHE A 51 -9.80 16.16 12.52
C PHE A 51 -10.51 14.82 12.69
N LEU A 52 -9.80 13.81 13.18
CA LEU A 52 -10.28 12.44 13.32
C LEU A 52 -11.07 12.27 14.63
N PRO A 53 -12.21 11.57 14.60
CA PRO A 53 -12.97 11.31 15.81
C PRO A 53 -12.12 10.51 16.81
N LYS A 54 -12.39 10.71 18.11
CA LYS A 54 -11.68 9.97 19.17
C LYS A 54 -11.99 8.47 19.14
N GLU A 55 -13.22 8.14 18.78
CA GLU A 55 -13.74 6.78 18.63
C GLU A 55 -13.94 6.52 17.13
N TYR A 56 -13.59 5.32 16.64
CA TYR A 56 -13.87 4.99 15.24
C TYR A 56 -15.38 4.89 14.99
N SER A 57 -15.81 5.50 13.88
CA SER A 57 -17.19 5.49 13.41
C SER A 57 -17.22 5.17 11.92
N SER A 58 -17.97 4.12 11.55
CA SER A 58 -18.18 3.72 10.15
C SER A 58 -18.89 4.79 9.30
N LYS A 59 -19.50 5.80 9.93
CA LYS A 59 -20.11 6.95 9.24
C LYS A 59 -19.09 8.04 8.86
N GLN A 60 -17.92 8.04 9.49
CA GLN A 60 -16.89 9.08 9.32
C GLN A 60 -15.61 8.53 8.68
N VAL A 61 -15.31 7.25 8.90
CA VAL A 61 -14.09 6.61 8.43
C VAL A 61 -14.45 5.41 7.58
N TYR A 62 -14.00 5.44 6.33
CA TYR A 62 -14.10 4.34 5.37
C TYR A 62 -12.67 3.92 4.99
N VAL A 63 -12.40 2.62 5.07
CA VAL A 63 -11.08 2.06 4.79
C VAL A 63 -11.22 1.11 3.62
N ARG A 64 -10.41 1.32 2.58
CA ARG A 64 -10.34 0.45 1.40
C ARG A 64 -8.89 0.03 1.15
N SER A 65 -8.69 -1.23 0.80
CA SER A 65 -7.40 -1.80 0.42
C SER A 65 -7.55 -2.63 -0.86
N THR A 66 -6.44 -2.94 -1.54
CA THR A 66 -6.43 -3.94 -2.61
C THR A 66 -6.59 -5.35 -2.03
N ASP A 67 -7.07 -6.27 -2.85
CA ASP A 67 -7.25 -7.68 -2.47
C ASP A 67 -5.94 -8.48 -2.49
N HIS A 68 -5.01 -8.07 -1.63
CA HIS A 68 -3.77 -8.77 -1.38
C HIS A 68 -3.56 -8.93 0.12
N GLU A 69 -3.07 -10.10 0.54
CA GLU A 69 -2.79 -10.39 1.95
C GLU A 69 -1.91 -9.33 2.59
N ARG A 70 -0.89 -8.85 1.86
CA ARG A 70 0.00 -7.81 2.33
C ARG A 70 -0.71 -6.51 2.66
N THR A 71 -1.61 -6.06 1.78
CA THR A 71 -2.28 -4.75 1.90
C THR A 71 -3.42 -4.80 2.89
N LEU A 72 -4.09 -5.95 3.06
CA LEU A 72 -5.10 -6.16 4.09
C LEU A 72 -4.47 -6.20 5.48
N THR A 73 -3.39 -6.97 5.65
CA THR A 73 -2.67 -7.07 6.92
C THR A 73 -2.07 -5.73 7.33
N SER A 74 -1.46 -4.99 6.39
CA SER A 74 -0.96 -3.64 6.63
C SER A 74 -2.08 -2.67 7.05
N ALA A 75 -3.25 -2.73 6.42
CA ALA A 75 -4.38 -1.88 6.76
C ALA A 75 -4.88 -2.15 8.20
N GLU A 76 -5.02 -3.42 8.59
CA GLU A 76 -5.42 -3.80 9.96
C GLU A 76 -4.40 -3.33 11.01
N ALA A 77 -3.09 -3.51 10.74
CA ALA A 77 -2.03 -3.05 11.62
C ALA A 77 -2.04 -1.52 11.79
N HIS A 78 -2.22 -0.78 10.69
CA HIS A 78 -2.36 0.67 10.70
C HIS A 78 -3.56 1.11 11.52
N LEU A 79 -4.71 0.45 11.36
CA LEU A 79 -5.93 0.77 12.09
C LEU A 79 -5.81 0.50 13.59
N ALA A 80 -5.06 -0.54 13.98
CA ALA A 80 -4.76 -0.84 15.37
C ALA A 80 -3.98 0.31 16.04
N GLY A 81 -3.08 0.98 15.31
CA GLY A 81 -2.37 2.17 15.79
C GLY A 81 -3.19 3.45 15.73
N LEU A 82 -4.05 3.57 14.71
CA LEU A 82 -4.85 4.78 14.44
C LEU A 82 -6.05 4.93 15.38
N PHE A 83 -6.74 3.82 15.70
CA PHE A 83 -7.95 3.81 16.53
C PHE A 83 -7.84 2.81 17.69
N PRO A 84 -6.92 3.03 18.64
CA PRO A 84 -6.87 2.22 19.86
C PRO A 84 -8.19 2.36 20.63
N PRO A 85 -8.82 1.27 21.10
CA PRO A 85 -10.10 1.32 21.79
C PRO A 85 -9.98 2.09 23.11
N GLN A 86 -10.94 2.97 23.38
CA GLN A 86 -10.99 3.77 24.60
C GLN A 86 -12.34 3.62 25.30
N GLY A 87 -12.32 3.64 26.64
CA GLY A 87 -13.52 3.60 27.47
C GLY A 87 -14.45 2.44 27.11
N ARG A 88 -15.61 2.78 26.54
CA ARG A 88 -16.67 1.82 26.17
C ARG A 88 -16.33 0.95 24.96
N GLU A 89 -15.32 1.29 24.15
CA GLU A 89 -14.90 0.49 23.00
C GLU A 89 -13.98 -0.68 23.39
N ILE A 90 -13.50 -0.70 24.64
CA ILE A 90 -12.67 -1.78 25.16
C ILE A 90 -13.57 -2.98 25.47
N TRP A 91 -13.69 -3.90 24.52
CA TRP A 91 -14.41 -5.16 24.69
C TRP A 91 -13.58 -6.20 25.46
N ASN A 92 -12.24 -6.09 25.43
CA ASN A 92 -11.31 -6.96 26.12
C ASN A 92 -10.21 -6.13 26.80
N LYS A 93 -10.09 -6.20 28.12
CA LYS A 93 -9.09 -5.43 28.88
C LYS A 93 -7.66 -5.93 28.69
N SER A 94 -7.49 -7.19 28.30
CA SER A 94 -6.18 -7.80 28.03
C SER A 94 -5.73 -7.60 26.58
N LEU A 95 -6.60 -7.10 25.71
CA LEU A 95 -6.34 -6.87 24.30
C LEU A 95 -6.92 -5.52 23.89
N LEU A 96 -6.08 -4.47 23.88
CA LEU A 96 -6.46 -3.11 23.48
C LEU A 96 -6.52 -2.98 21.95
N TRP A 97 -7.29 -3.86 21.31
CA TRP A 97 -7.55 -3.87 19.87
C TRP A 97 -9.02 -4.20 19.64
N ARG A 98 -9.59 -3.70 18.54
CA ARG A 98 -10.91 -4.11 18.07
C ARG A 98 -10.91 -4.25 16.54
N PRO A 99 -11.76 -5.12 15.98
CA PRO A 99 -11.89 -5.24 14.54
C PRO A 99 -12.49 -3.96 13.95
N ILE A 100 -11.86 -3.45 12.90
CA ILE A 100 -12.35 -2.32 12.10
C ILE A 100 -12.44 -2.80 10.66
N PRO A 101 -13.62 -2.72 10.00
CA PRO A 101 -13.77 -3.26 8.65
C PRO A 101 -12.84 -2.59 7.62
N VAL A 102 -12.06 -3.42 6.92
CA VAL A 102 -11.32 -3.04 5.70
C VAL A 102 -12.08 -3.56 4.49
N HIS A 103 -12.51 -2.66 3.62
CA HIS A 103 -13.22 -3.02 2.40
C HIS A 103 -12.23 -3.33 1.27
N THR A 104 -12.53 -4.34 0.47
CA THR A 104 -11.74 -4.71 -0.70
C THR A 104 -12.65 -5.00 -1.88
N THR A 105 -12.06 -5.04 -3.07
CA THR A 105 -12.71 -5.46 -4.30
C THR A 105 -11.75 -6.42 -5.00
N TRP A 106 -12.30 -7.45 -5.64
CA TRP A 106 -11.51 -8.39 -6.43
C TRP A 106 -10.58 -7.64 -7.39
N LYS A 107 -9.35 -8.12 -7.48
CA LYS A 107 -8.27 -7.49 -8.24
C LYS A 107 -8.69 -7.06 -9.65
N ASP A 108 -9.34 -7.96 -10.39
CA ASP A 108 -9.75 -7.73 -11.79
C ASP A 108 -10.87 -6.67 -11.94
N ASN A 109 -11.52 -6.31 -10.84
CA ASN A 109 -12.59 -5.31 -10.78
C ASN A 109 -12.20 -4.07 -9.97
N ASP A 110 -10.92 -3.93 -9.60
CA ASP A 110 -10.44 -2.80 -8.80
C ASP A 110 -9.81 -1.72 -9.69
N ASP A 111 -10.69 -0.95 -10.33
CA ASP A 111 -10.33 0.18 -11.21
C ASP A 111 -9.73 1.39 -10.47
N VAL A 112 -9.60 1.31 -9.13
CA VAL A 112 -9.16 2.44 -8.30
C VAL A 112 -7.77 2.20 -7.73
N LEU A 113 -7.50 1.01 -7.19
CA LEU A 113 -6.27 0.76 -6.44
C LEU A 113 -5.34 -0.27 -7.09
N ALA A 114 -5.87 -1.27 -7.83
CA ALA A 114 -5.03 -2.34 -8.35
C ALA A 114 -4.15 -1.89 -9.54
N MET A 115 -4.56 -0.84 -10.26
CA MET A 115 -3.87 -0.32 -11.45
C MET A 115 -3.60 -1.37 -12.55
N ASP A 116 -4.34 -2.49 -12.52
CA ASP A 116 -4.18 -3.62 -13.44
C ASP A 116 -5.34 -3.72 -14.46
N THR A 117 -6.24 -2.72 -14.48
CA THR A 117 -7.34 -2.64 -15.44
C THR A 117 -6.80 -2.45 -16.86
N ASP A 118 -7.34 -3.22 -17.81
CA ASP A 118 -6.99 -3.12 -19.23
C ASP A 118 -7.27 -1.70 -19.77
N CYS A 119 -6.22 -1.03 -20.24
CA CYS A 119 -6.28 0.34 -20.70
C CYS A 119 -5.41 0.51 -21.95
N PRO A 120 -5.99 0.37 -23.17
CA PRO A 120 -5.24 0.46 -24.42
C PRO A 120 -4.50 1.78 -24.61
N LYS A 121 -5.01 2.87 -24.02
CA LYS A 121 -4.35 4.18 -24.03
C LYS A 121 -3.11 4.18 -23.15
N TYR A 122 -3.15 3.56 -21.99
CA TYR A 122 -1.97 3.40 -21.12
C TYR A 122 -0.90 2.61 -21.86
N ASP A 123 -1.26 1.46 -22.45
CA ASP A 123 -0.31 0.62 -23.20
C ASP A 123 0.37 1.37 -24.34
N ARG A 124 -0.39 2.16 -25.10
CA ARG A 124 0.15 3.00 -26.16
C ARG A 124 1.11 4.05 -25.60
N LEU A 125 0.70 4.80 -24.59
CA LEU A 125 1.52 5.88 -24.02
C LEU A 125 2.77 5.33 -23.33
N TYR A 126 2.68 4.16 -22.69
CA TYR A 126 3.81 3.47 -22.12
C TYR A 126 4.81 3.09 -23.23
N LYS A 127 4.35 2.46 -24.32
CA LYS A 127 5.20 2.14 -25.48
C LYS A 127 5.82 3.39 -26.11
N ASP A 128 5.05 4.46 -26.26
CA ASP A 128 5.54 5.73 -26.82
C ASP A 128 6.61 6.35 -25.89
N LEU A 129 6.42 6.29 -24.56
CA LEU A 129 7.40 6.75 -23.57
C LEU A 129 8.69 5.92 -23.61
N MET A 130 8.58 4.59 -23.61
CA MET A 130 9.73 3.68 -23.63
C MET A 130 10.58 3.83 -24.90
N ASN A 131 9.95 4.21 -26.03
CA ASN A 131 10.64 4.49 -27.30
C ASN A 131 11.04 5.95 -27.50
N SER A 132 10.80 6.83 -26.51
CA SER A 132 11.16 8.24 -26.63
C SER A 132 12.67 8.45 -26.45
N ASP A 133 13.21 9.49 -27.09
CA ASP A 133 14.62 9.87 -26.94
C ASP A 133 15.01 10.09 -25.46
N TYR A 134 14.06 10.57 -24.65
CA TYR A 134 14.24 10.77 -23.22
C TYR A 134 14.50 9.44 -22.50
N PHE A 135 13.66 8.43 -22.71
CA PHE A 135 13.80 7.15 -22.04
C PHE A 135 15.00 6.36 -22.59
N MET A 136 15.20 6.37 -23.91
CA MET A 136 16.37 5.73 -24.53
C MET A 136 17.69 6.28 -24.00
N LYS A 137 17.75 7.59 -23.71
CA LYS A 137 18.93 8.18 -23.07
C LYS A 137 19.15 7.64 -21.66
N ILE A 138 18.10 7.54 -20.85
CA ILE A 138 18.18 6.95 -19.51
C ILE A 138 18.64 5.49 -19.60
N ASP A 139 18.09 4.72 -20.54
CA ASP A 139 18.45 3.32 -20.73
C ASP A 139 19.93 3.16 -21.11
N GLU A 140 20.43 3.96 -22.06
CA GLU A 140 21.84 3.92 -22.46
C GLU A 140 22.77 4.39 -21.31
N ASP A 141 22.40 5.45 -20.59
CA ASP A 141 23.18 5.97 -19.45
C ASP A 141 23.30 4.93 -18.32
N ASN A 142 22.34 3.99 -18.20
CA ASN A 142 22.32 2.95 -17.15
C ASN A 142 22.70 1.54 -17.65
N LYS A 143 23.06 1.39 -18.91
CA LYS A 143 23.35 0.10 -19.56
C LYS A 143 24.42 -0.73 -18.86
N GLU A 144 25.46 -0.06 -18.34
CA GLU A 144 26.53 -0.72 -17.59
C GLU A 144 26.00 -1.37 -16.30
N LEU A 145 25.12 -0.68 -15.56
CA LEU A 145 24.47 -1.20 -14.35
C LEU A 145 23.66 -2.45 -14.69
N TYR A 146 22.80 -2.37 -15.72
CA TYR A 146 21.96 -3.50 -16.13
C TYR A 146 22.78 -4.72 -16.54
N SER A 147 23.90 -4.51 -17.24
CA SER A 147 24.79 -5.62 -17.63
C SER A 147 25.42 -6.33 -16.43
N LYS A 148 25.87 -5.60 -15.41
CA LYS A 148 26.47 -6.15 -14.19
C LYS A 148 25.43 -6.95 -13.39
N ASP A 149 24.23 -6.41 -13.29
CA ASP A 149 23.14 -7.02 -12.52
C ASP A 149 22.56 -8.25 -13.23
N SER A 150 22.63 -8.33 -14.56
CA SER A 150 22.11 -9.47 -15.34
C SER A 150 22.80 -10.81 -15.04
N HIS A 151 24.04 -10.78 -14.54
CA HIS A 151 24.76 -11.98 -14.10
C HIS A 151 24.45 -12.36 -12.64
N ILE A 152 23.96 -11.40 -11.84
CA ILE A 152 23.62 -11.57 -10.43
C ILE A 152 22.17 -12.03 -10.28
N PHE A 153 21.27 -11.48 -11.09
CA PHE A 153 19.85 -11.84 -11.10
C PHE A 153 19.55 -12.72 -12.31
N SER A 154 19.26 -14.01 -12.10
CA SER A 154 18.90 -14.97 -13.17
C SER A 154 17.63 -14.63 -13.94
N ARG A 155 16.98 -13.49 -13.66
CA ARG A 155 15.99 -12.88 -14.55
C ARG A 155 16.70 -11.83 -15.40
N ARG A 156 16.76 -12.11 -16.70
CA ARG A 156 17.04 -11.08 -17.72
C ARG A 156 16.08 -9.92 -17.45
N LEU A 157 16.61 -8.76 -17.06
CA LEU A 157 15.88 -7.50 -17.09
C LEU A 157 15.53 -7.26 -18.57
N LEU A 158 14.39 -7.78 -19.01
CA LEU A 158 13.92 -7.63 -20.37
C LEU A 158 13.39 -6.21 -20.54
N PHE A 159 14.30 -5.28 -20.78
CA PHE A 159 14.03 -4.03 -21.48
C PHE A 159 14.35 -4.22 -22.97
N ASN A 160 13.72 -5.22 -23.60
CA ASN A 160 13.72 -5.45 -25.05
C ASN A 160 12.38 -6.01 -25.47
#